data_AF-A0A5J6FIV9-F1
#
_entry.id   AF-A0A5J6FIV9-F1
#
_cell.length_a   1.000
_cell.length_b   1.000
_cell.length_c   1.000
_cell.angle_alpha   90.00
_cell.angle_beta   90.00
_cell.angle_gamma   90.00
#
_symmetry.space_group_name_H-M   'P 1'
#
loop_
_entity.id
_entity.type
_entity.pdbx_description
1 polymer ?
#
loop_
_entity_poly.entity_id
_entity_poly.type
_entity_poly.pdbx_seq_one_letter_code
_entity_poly.pdbx_strand_id
1 'polypeptide(L)'
;MLPIDEAAHSSRWRRRHPVDKAVLGLGLTVLAISLPAWPGAALVLVTALVVLLGPAGVPARRLWRAYRVPLGFCVTGALPLLVRVGGPEGFVGLAGGGPLRAGELLLRTSAASLGVLLFAFTTPVSDLLPRLVRAGVPAPVVDVALVTYRMSFLLLESVRRVRQAQAARLGHTTRAAAWRSLGGLGATAFVRAFDRAARLQSGLAGRGYDGTLRVLVPEVPVSARFLTGSAVLLIALAVLTSVLERPLS
;
A
#
# COMPACT_ATOMS: atom_id res chain seq x y z
N MET A 1 12.18 5.55 9.86
CA MET A 1 11.28 5.37 8.69
C MET A 1 10.12 4.45 9.06
N LEU A 2 9.10 4.36 8.22
CA LEU A 2 8.00 3.41 8.43
C LEU A 2 8.45 2.02 7.93
N PRO A 3 7.97 0.90 8.52
CA PRO A 3 8.46 -0.44 8.17
C PRO A 3 8.30 -0.82 6.69
N ILE A 4 7.23 -0.37 6.04
CA ILE A 4 6.98 -0.61 4.60
C ILE A 4 7.97 0.18 3.75
N ASP A 5 8.16 1.46 4.08
CA ASP A 5 9.08 2.35 3.38
C ASP A 5 10.54 1.86 3.49
N GLU A 6 10.96 1.43 4.68
CA GLU A 6 12.28 0.81 4.89
C GLU A 6 12.44 -0.47 4.08
N ALA A 7 11.40 -1.32 4.05
CA ALA A 7 11.44 -2.56 3.28
C ALA A 7 11.58 -2.30 1.78
N ALA A 8 10.88 -1.30 1.23
CA ALA A 8 11.02 -0.87 -0.16
C ALA A 8 12.45 -0.39 -0.48
N HIS A 9 13.07 0.40 0.40
CA HIS A 9 14.45 0.87 0.24
C HIS A 9 15.49 -0.25 0.39
N SER A 10 15.17 -1.34 1.10
CA SER A 10 16.04 -2.53 1.24
C SER A 10 15.75 -3.65 0.25
N SER A 11 14.76 -3.48 -0.64
CA SER A 11 14.30 -4.54 -1.54
C SER A 11 15.37 -4.96 -2.55
N ARG A 12 15.45 -6.26 -2.86
CA ARG A 12 16.29 -6.78 -3.95
C ARG A 12 15.94 -6.13 -5.30
N TRP A 13 14.68 -5.76 -5.47
CA TRP A 13 14.20 -5.13 -6.70
C TRP A 13 14.35 -3.61 -6.69
N ARG A 14 14.92 -2.99 -5.65
CA ARG A 14 15.04 -1.52 -5.53
C ARG A 14 15.50 -0.86 -6.83
N ARG A 15 16.58 -1.37 -7.45
CA ARG A 15 17.19 -0.81 -8.66
C ARG A 15 16.46 -1.13 -9.97
N ARG A 16 15.36 -1.89 -9.95
CA ARG A 16 14.52 -2.11 -11.14
C ARG A 16 13.56 -0.95 -11.35
N HIS A 17 13.19 -0.71 -12.61
CA HIS A 17 12.29 0.37 -12.95
C HIS A 17 10.93 0.20 -12.26
N PRO A 18 10.31 1.26 -11.71
CA PRO A 18 9.01 1.15 -11.05
C PRO A 18 7.89 0.58 -11.94
N VAL A 19 7.92 0.86 -13.25
CA VAL A 19 6.91 0.34 -14.19
C VAL A 19 6.95 -1.19 -14.26
N ASP A 20 8.14 -1.80 -14.28
CA ASP A 20 8.30 -3.26 -14.29
C ASP A 20 7.53 -3.87 -13.10
N LYS A 21 7.74 -3.32 -11.92
CA LYS A 21 7.11 -3.76 -10.66
C LYS A 21 5.62 -3.46 -10.63
N ALA A 22 5.21 -2.31 -11.19
CA ALA A 22 3.82 -1.89 -11.25
C ALA A 22 3.00 -2.83 -12.13
N VAL A 23 3.52 -3.19 -13.32
CA VAL A 23 2.83 -4.12 -14.23
C VAL A 23 2.61 -5.47 -13.56
N LEU A 24 3.62 -6.01 -12.87
CA LEU A 24 3.46 -7.27 -12.15
C LEU A 24 2.53 -7.15 -10.94
N GLY A 25 2.78 -6.21 -10.03
CA GLY A 25 2.03 -6.08 -8.78
C GLY A 25 0.57 -5.66 -9.00
N LEU A 26 0.35 -4.58 -9.76
CA LEU A 26 -0.99 -4.11 -10.09
C LEU A 26 -1.70 -5.04 -11.08
N GLY A 27 -0.97 -5.66 -12.00
CA GLY A 27 -1.54 -6.68 -12.89
C GLY A 27 -2.10 -7.88 -12.13
N LEU A 28 -1.37 -8.39 -11.13
CA LEU A 28 -1.88 -9.43 -10.23
C LEU A 28 -3.13 -8.94 -9.46
N THR A 29 -3.13 -7.69 -8.99
CA THR A 29 -4.33 -7.11 -8.34
C THR A 29 -5.53 -7.05 -9.28
N VAL A 30 -5.34 -6.60 -10.54
CA VAL A 30 -6.41 -6.55 -11.55
C VAL A 30 -6.93 -7.96 -11.85
N LEU A 31 -6.05 -8.95 -12.01
CA LEU A 31 -6.46 -10.35 -12.23
C LEU A 31 -7.24 -10.90 -11.04
N ALA A 32 -6.79 -10.65 -9.81
CA ALA A 32 -7.51 -11.10 -8.61
C ALA A 32 -8.97 -10.60 -8.57
N ILE A 33 -9.18 -9.34 -9.00
CA ILE A 33 -10.50 -8.71 -9.01
C ILE A 33 -11.35 -9.21 -10.18
N SER A 34 -10.74 -9.40 -11.35
CA SER A 34 -11.46 -9.69 -12.60
C SER A 34 -11.79 -11.18 -12.79
N LEU A 35 -10.97 -12.08 -12.24
CA LEU A 35 -11.15 -13.52 -12.37
C LEU A 35 -12.15 -14.08 -11.33
N PRO A 36 -12.74 -15.26 -11.59
CA PRO A 36 -13.53 -15.97 -10.59
C PRO A 36 -12.69 -16.23 -9.34
N ALA A 37 -13.34 -16.20 -8.17
CA ALA A 37 -12.65 -16.37 -6.90
C ALA A 37 -11.99 -17.76 -6.81
N TRP A 38 -12.70 -18.80 -7.23
CA TRP A 38 -12.15 -20.13 -7.45
C TRP A 38 -12.27 -20.50 -8.94
N PRO A 39 -11.19 -20.94 -9.62
CA PRO A 39 -9.82 -21.11 -9.13
C PRO A 39 -8.92 -19.85 -9.27
N GLY A 40 -9.39 -18.79 -9.93
CA GLY A 40 -8.56 -17.67 -10.38
C GLY A 40 -7.87 -16.89 -9.26
N ALA A 41 -8.63 -16.39 -8.28
CA ALA A 41 -8.03 -15.65 -7.17
C ALA A 41 -7.09 -16.52 -6.31
N ALA A 42 -7.34 -17.84 -6.20
CA ALA A 42 -6.40 -18.76 -5.54
C ALA A 42 -5.05 -18.84 -6.27
N LEU A 43 -5.06 -18.99 -7.60
CA LEU A 43 -3.83 -19.02 -8.39
C LEU A 43 -3.04 -17.71 -8.28
N VAL A 44 -3.74 -16.57 -8.33
CA VAL A 44 -3.14 -15.24 -8.15
C VAL A 44 -2.56 -15.09 -6.74
N LEU A 45 -3.27 -15.53 -5.69
CA LEU A 45 -2.80 -15.49 -4.31
C LEU A 45 -1.48 -16.26 -4.15
N VAL A 46 -1.44 -17.51 -4.64
CA VAL A 46 -0.25 -18.37 -4.57
C VAL A 46 0.90 -17.73 -5.33
N THR A 47 0.65 -17.24 -6.54
CA THR A 47 1.68 -16.59 -7.36
C THR A 47 2.22 -15.33 -6.68
N ALA A 48 1.35 -14.46 -6.16
CA ALA A 48 1.75 -13.27 -5.44
C ALA A 48 2.62 -13.60 -4.21
N LEU A 49 2.26 -14.65 -3.46
CA LEU A 49 3.03 -15.11 -2.31
C LEU A 49 4.41 -15.65 -2.71
N VAL A 50 4.48 -16.48 -3.76
CA VAL A 50 5.74 -17.01 -4.32
C VAL A 50 6.64 -15.86 -4.78
N VAL A 51 6.09 -14.87 -5.49
CA VAL A 51 6.84 -13.71 -5.97
C VAL A 51 7.35 -12.84 -4.81
N LEU A 52 6.51 -12.58 -3.80
CA LEU A 52 6.86 -11.80 -2.62
C LEU A 52 7.99 -12.45 -1.81
N LEU A 53 7.86 -13.75 -1.49
CA LEU A 53 8.79 -14.46 -0.62
C LEU A 53 10.05 -14.93 -1.35
N GLY A 54 9.96 -15.23 -2.65
CA GLY A 54 11.06 -15.73 -3.46
C GLY A 54 11.87 -14.60 -4.11
N PRO A 55 11.55 -14.20 -5.36
CA PRO A 55 12.37 -13.29 -6.14
C PRO A 55 12.39 -11.86 -5.60
N ALA A 56 11.30 -11.35 -5.00
CA ALA A 56 11.31 -10.05 -4.33
C ALA A 56 12.05 -10.10 -2.97
N GLY A 57 12.11 -11.28 -2.35
CA GLY A 57 12.88 -11.54 -1.12
C GLY A 57 12.33 -10.81 0.11
N VAL A 58 11.02 -10.58 0.19
CA VAL A 58 10.38 -9.92 1.33
C VAL A 58 10.33 -10.90 2.50
N PRO A 59 10.91 -10.57 3.68
CA PRO A 59 10.84 -11.46 4.84
C PRO A 59 9.40 -11.73 5.26
N ALA A 60 9.03 -13.00 5.42
CA ALA A 60 7.66 -13.43 5.75
C ALA A 60 7.07 -12.70 6.98
N ARG A 61 7.90 -12.45 7.99
CA ARG A 61 7.50 -11.69 9.20
C ARG A 61 7.11 -10.24 8.90
N ARG A 62 7.78 -9.57 7.96
CA ARG A 62 7.45 -8.20 7.54
C ARG A 62 6.16 -8.19 6.72
N LEU A 63 6.02 -9.16 5.82
CA LEU A 63 4.79 -9.34 5.04
C LEU A 63 3.58 -9.57 5.95
N TRP A 64 3.65 -10.53 6.86
CA TRP A 64 2.55 -10.83 7.81
C TRP A 64 2.16 -9.62 8.66
N ARG A 65 3.15 -8.85 9.16
CA ARG A 65 2.90 -7.65 9.97
C ARG A 65 2.13 -6.57 9.22
N ALA A 66 2.39 -6.40 7.93
CA ALA A 66 1.66 -5.45 7.08
C ALA A 66 0.29 -6.02 6.66
N TYR A 67 0.23 -7.31 6.37
CA TYR A 67 -0.96 -7.97 5.82
C TYR A 67 -2.07 -8.22 6.86
N ARG A 68 -1.73 -8.43 8.14
CA ARG A 68 -2.71 -8.72 9.20
C ARG A 68 -3.80 -7.64 9.37
N VAL A 69 -3.49 -6.38 9.08
CA VAL A 69 -4.45 -5.27 9.22
C VAL A 69 -5.49 -5.32 8.10
N PRO A 70 -5.12 -5.35 6.80
CA PRO A 70 -6.05 -5.63 5.72
C PRO A 70 -6.84 -6.92 5.92
N LEU A 71 -6.20 -8.01 6.35
CA LEU A 71 -6.88 -9.28 6.58
C LEU A 71 -7.95 -9.16 7.67
N GLY A 72 -7.66 -8.49 8.79
CA GLY A 72 -8.66 -8.22 9.84
C GLY A 72 -9.87 -7.46 9.30
N PHE A 73 -9.63 -6.43 8.48
CA PHE A 73 -10.70 -5.67 7.82
C PHE A 73 -11.53 -6.53 6.86
N CYS A 74 -10.89 -7.36 6.05
CA CYS A 74 -11.58 -8.25 5.11
C CYS A 74 -12.43 -9.30 5.85
N VAL A 75 -11.92 -9.86 6.96
CA VAL A 75 -12.68 -10.77 7.83
C VAL A 75 -13.90 -10.07 8.40
N THR A 76 -13.76 -8.84 8.92
CA THR A 76 -14.92 -8.09 9.42
C THR A 76 -15.95 -7.79 8.33
N GLY A 77 -15.52 -7.55 7.09
CA GLY A 77 -16.40 -7.34 5.94
C GLY A 77 -17.06 -8.62 5.41
N ALA A 78 -16.48 -9.79 5.71
CA ALA A 78 -17.04 -11.08 5.33
C ALA A 78 -18.11 -11.59 6.31
N LEU A 79 -18.06 -11.17 7.59
CA LEU A 79 -19.03 -11.59 8.61
C LEU A 79 -20.49 -11.32 8.23
N PRO A 80 -20.86 -10.13 7.68
CA PRO A 80 -22.23 -9.87 7.25
C PRO A 80 -22.74 -10.85 6.18
N LEU A 81 -21.86 -11.44 5.35
CA LEU A 81 -22.26 -12.37 4.30
C LEU A 81 -22.74 -13.72 4.85
N LEU A 82 -22.44 -14.03 6.11
CA LEU A 82 -22.92 -15.25 6.77
C LEU A 82 -24.39 -15.13 7.20
N VAL A 83 -24.91 -13.90 7.26
CA VAL A 83 -26.22 -13.59 7.81
C VAL A 83 -27.12 -13.04 6.71
N ARG A 84 -28.34 -13.58 6.65
CA ARG A 84 -29.43 -13.03 5.85
C ARG A 84 -30.35 -12.23 6.77
N VAL A 85 -30.66 -11.01 6.37
CA VAL A 85 -31.68 -10.17 7.03
C VAL A 85 -32.93 -10.16 6.16
N GLY A 86 -34.05 -10.56 6.75
CA GLY A 86 -35.34 -10.72 6.07
C GLY A 86 -35.50 -12.04 5.31
N GLY A 87 -36.72 -12.56 5.30
CA GLY A 87 -37.10 -13.77 4.56
C GLY A 87 -38.31 -14.48 5.18
N PRO A 88 -38.80 -15.55 4.53
CA PRO A 88 -39.97 -16.30 5.00
C PRO A 88 -39.78 -16.95 6.38
N GLU A 89 -38.53 -17.23 6.76
CA GLU A 89 -38.20 -17.96 8.00
C GLU A 89 -37.82 -17.06 9.19
N GLY A 90 -37.89 -15.73 9.04
CA GLY A 90 -37.66 -14.78 10.12
C GLY A 90 -36.85 -13.54 9.73
N PHE A 91 -36.68 -12.63 10.71
CA PHE A 91 -36.00 -11.35 10.53
C PHE A 91 -34.47 -11.50 10.37
N VAL A 92 -33.86 -12.50 11.02
CA VAL A 92 -32.42 -12.81 10.89
C VAL A 92 -32.28 -14.33 10.76
N GLY A 93 -31.53 -14.78 9.75
CA GLY A 93 -31.23 -16.20 9.55
C GLY A 93 -29.84 -16.40 8.93
N LEU A 94 -29.38 -17.64 8.82
CA LEU A 94 -28.15 -17.96 8.12
C LEU A 94 -28.36 -17.81 6.60
N ALA A 95 -27.41 -17.15 5.93
CA ALA A 95 -27.47 -17.01 4.48
C ALA A 95 -27.13 -18.35 3.81
N GLY A 96 -28.03 -18.87 2.98
CA GLY A 96 -27.73 -19.98 2.08
C GLY A 96 -26.57 -19.61 1.14
N GLY A 97 -25.47 -20.38 1.19
CA GLY A 97 -24.24 -20.07 0.46
C GLY A 97 -23.40 -18.92 1.06
N GLY A 98 -23.77 -18.39 2.23
CA GLY A 98 -23.03 -17.33 2.93
C GLY A 98 -21.56 -17.67 3.18
N PRO A 99 -21.23 -18.86 3.75
CA PRO A 99 -19.85 -19.28 3.95
C PRO A 99 -19.01 -19.34 2.66
N LEU A 100 -19.61 -19.80 1.56
CA LEU A 100 -18.93 -19.86 0.26
C LEU A 100 -18.62 -18.45 -0.25
N ARG A 101 -19.61 -17.55 -0.27
CA ARG A 101 -19.43 -16.15 -0.69
C ARG A 101 -18.43 -15.39 0.21
N ALA A 102 -18.45 -15.65 1.51
CA ALA A 102 -17.48 -15.11 2.44
C ALA A 102 -16.05 -15.62 2.13
N GLY A 103 -15.90 -16.91 1.86
CA GLY A 103 -14.63 -17.51 1.43
C GLY A 103 -14.11 -16.92 0.12
N GLU A 104 -14.98 -16.76 -0.88
CA GLU A 104 -14.65 -16.14 -2.17
C GLU A 104 -14.22 -14.68 -2.02
N LEU A 105 -14.93 -13.90 -1.20
CA LEU A 105 -14.57 -12.52 -0.89
C LEU A 105 -13.21 -12.45 -0.21
N LEU A 106 -12.96 -13.29 0.80
CA LEU A 106 -11.69 -13.33 1.49
C LEU A 106 -10.56 -13.71 0.55
N LEU A 107 -10.75 -14.71 -0.30
CA LEU A 107 -9.76 -15.16 -1.26
C LEU A 107 -9.39 -14.06 -2.26
N ARG A 108 -10.41 -13.42 -2.86
CA ARG A 108 -10.25 -12.31 -3.80
C ARG A 108 -9.53 -11.12 -3.18
N THR A 109 -10.00 -10.66 -2.02
CA THR A 109 -9.41 -9.50 -1.32
C THR A 109 -7.99 -9.79 -0.82
N SER A 110 -7.72 -11.03 -0.39
CA SER A 110 -6.38 -11.49 -0.03
C SER A 110 -5.42 -11.42 -1.23
N ALA A 111 -5.82 -11.99 -2.36
CA ALA A 111 -5.02 -12.00 -3.59
C ALA A 111 -4.72 -10.59 -4.09
N ALA A 112 -5.75 -9.73 -4.14
CA ALA A 112 -5.63 -8.34 -4.54
C ALA A 112 -4.68 -7.56 -3.63
N SER A 113 -4.81 -7.75 -2.31
CA SER A 113 -3.96 -7.11 -1.29
C SER A 113 -2.49 -7.50 -1.42
N LEU A 114 -2.19 -8.78 -1.69
CA LEU A 114 -0.80 -9.22 -1.90
C LEU A 114 -0.17 -8.58 -3.14
N GLY A 115 -0.92 -8.38 -4.23
CA GLY A 115 -0.42 -7.66 -5.41
C GLY A 115 -0.05 -6.19 -5.10
N VAL A 116 -0.89 -5.49 -4.33
CA VAL A 116 -0.60 -4.12 -3.87
C VAL A 116 0.60 -4.11 -2.92
N LEU A 117 0.67 -5.05 -1.99
CA LEU A 117 1.80 -5.17 -1.07
C LEU A 117 3.10 -5.48 -1.82
N LEU A 118 3.08 -6.28 -2.88
CA LEU A 118 4.25 -6.52 -3.73
C LEU A 118 4.79 -5.21 -4.30
N PHE A 119 3.91 -4.35 -4.83
CA PHE A 119 4.35 -3.04 -5.33
C PHE A 119 4.89 -2.15 -4.20
N ALA A 120 4.17 -2.08 -3.07
CA ALA A 120 4.55 -1.25 -1.92
C ALA A 120 5.87 -1.67 -1.26
N PHE A 121 6.16 -2.97 -1.19
CA PHE A 121 7.39 -3.51 -0.61
C PHE A 121 8.60 -3.48 -1.55
N THR A 122 8.41 -3.15 -2.83
CA THR A 122 9.49 -3.16 -3.83
C THR A 122 9.76 -1.80 -4.46
N THR A 123 8.87 -0.82 -4.25
CA THR A 123 8.93 0.49 -4.92
C THR A 123 8.84 1.63 -3.90
N PRO A 124 9.96 2.31 -3.60
CA PRO A 124 9.95 3.51 -2.77
C PRO A 124 9.13 4.64 -3.41
N VAL A 125 8.37 5.38 -2.60
CA VAL A 125 7.58 6.53 -3.08
C VAL A 125 8.48 7.65 -3.59
N SER A 126 9.65 7.84 -2.97
CA SER A 126 10.69 8.77 -3.40
C SER A 126 11.20 8.50 -4.82
N ASP A 127 11.21 7.23 -5.24
CA ASP A 127 11.57 6.83 -6.60
C ASP A 127 10.38 6.92 -7.56
N LEU A 128 9.16 6.65 -7.08
CA LEU A 128 7.96 6.67 -7.90
C LEU A 128 7.56 8.09 -8.33
N LEU A 129 7.47 9.02 -7.38
CA LEU A 129 6.88 10.34 -7.60
C LEU A 129 7.57 11.14 -8.73
N PRO A 130 8.91 11.27 -8.77
CA PRO A 130 9.56 12.04 -9.82
C PRO A 130 9.33 11.48 -11.23
N ARG A 131 9.07 10.17 -11.34
CA ARG A 131 8.84 9.49 -12.62
C ARG A 131 7.42 9.68 -13.13
N LEU A 132 6.47 10.10 -12.29
CA LEU A 132 5.09 10.41 -12.70
C LEU A 132 5.01 11.63 -13.63
N VAL A 133 6.00 12.53 -13.58
CA VAL A 133 6.07 13.66 -14.52
C VAL A 133 6.17 13.16 -15.97
N ARG A 134 6.99 12.13 -16.21
CA ARG A 134 7.11 11.50 -17.54
C ARG A 134 5.84 10.74 -17.95
N ALA A 135 4.98 10.37 -16.99
CA ALA A 135 3.70 9.73 -17.22
C ALA A 135 2.54 10.74 -17.42
N GLY A 136 2.83 12.05 -17.49
CA GLY A 136 1.85 13.11 -17.74
C GLY A 136 1.28 13.79 -16.50
N VAL A 137 1.74 13.45 -15.29
CA VAL A 137 1.34 14.17 -14.07
C VAL A 137 2.00 15.55 -14.03
N PRO A 138 1.26 16.65 -13.80
CA PRO A 138 1.85 17.98 -13.72
C PRO A 138 2.95 18.09 -12.67
N ALA A 139 4.09 18.70 -13.01
CA ALA A 139 5.23 18.85 -12.11
C ALA A 139 4.88 19.48 -10.74
N PRO A 140 4.02 20.52 -10.63
CA PRO A 140 3.64 21.08 -9.33
C PRO A 140 2.96 20.05 -8.39
N VAL A 141 2.19 19.11 -8.95
CA VAL A 141 1.53 18.05 -8.16
C VAL A 141 2.57 17.08 -7.60
N VAL A 142 3.57 16.71 -8.42
CA VAL A 142 4.69 15.86 -8.00
C VAL A 142 5.54 16.55 -6.94
N ASP A 143 5.82 17.85 -7.10
CA ASP A 143 6.60 18.65 -6.16
C ASP A 143 5.92 18.72 -4.79
N VAL A 144 4.61 19.01 -4.76
CA VAL A 144 3.82 19.00 -3.52
C VAL A 144 3.82 17.62 -2.88
N ALA A 145 3.64 16.55 -3.67
CA ALA A 145 3.67 15.18 -3.16
C ALA A 145 5.03 14.81 -2.56
N LEU A 146 6.14 15.22 -3.19
CA LEU A 146 7.50 14.95 -2.73
C LEU A 146 7.83 15.72 -1.45
N VAL A 147 7.43 17.00 -1.36
CA VAL A 147 7.56 17.79 -0.14
C VAL A 147 6.68 17.20 0.97
N THR A 148 5.45 16.79 0.66
CA THR A 148 4.54 16.14 1.62
C THR A 148 5.16 14.87 2.19
N TYR A 149 5.62 13.97 1.33
CA TYR A 149 6.30 12.72 1.71
C TYR A 149 7.51 13.01 2.63
N ARG A 150 8.36 13.97 2.25
CA ARG A 150 9.51 14.37 3.07
C ARG A 150 9.07 14.95 4.42
N MET A 151 8.08 15.84 4.44
CA MET A 151 7.58 16.48 5.65
C MET A 151 6.90 15.47 6.58
N SER A 152 6.20 14.45 6.06
CA SER A 152 5.55 13.42 6.88
C SER A 152 6.56 12.71 7.80
N PHE A 153 7.75 12.34 7.32
CA PHE A 153 8.76 11.71 8.18
C PHE A 153 9.36 12.67 9.21
N LEU A 154 9.59 13.92 8.79
CA LEU A 154 10.15 14.94 9.66
C LEU A 154 9.19 15.31 10.80
N LEU A 155 7.90 15.38 10.48
CA LEU A 155 6.84 15.62 11.46
C LEU A 155 6.60 14.39 12.33
N LEU A 156 6.66 13.17 11.78
CA LEU A 156 6.53 11.95 12.56
C LEU A 156 7.60 11.84 13.66
N GLU A 157 8.85 12.23 13.34
CA GLU A 157 9.93 12.31 14.32
C GLU A 157 9.65 13.36 15.39
N SER A 158 9.19 14.56 15.00
CA SER A 158 8.77 15.60 15.94
C SER A 158 7.64 15.13 16.86
N VAL A 159 6.63 14.48 16.30
CA VAL A 159 5.47 13.92 17.01
C VAL A 159 5.92 12.88 18.04
N ARG A 160 6.85 12.00 17.69
CA ARG A 160 7.41 11.00 18.63
C ARG A 160 8.08 11.68 19.83
N ARG A 161 8.91 12.70 19.60
CA ARG A 161 9.58 13.45 20.67
C ARG A 161 8.60 14.19 21.57
N VAL A 162 7.60 14.85 20.98
CA VAL A 162 6.55 15.54 21.75
C VAL A 162 5.76 14.54 22.59
N ARG A 163 5.38 13.40 22.02
CA ARG A 163 4.67 12.34 22.74
C ARG A 163 5.50 11.77 23.90
N GLN A 164 6.80 11.57 23.71
CA GLN A 164 7.71 11.15 24.78
C GLN A 164 7.78 12.19 25.91
N ALA A 165 7.90 13.48 25.56
CA ALA A 165 7.88 14.57 26.55
C ALA A 165 6.54 14.66 27.30
N GLN A 166 5.41 14.45 26.62
CA GLN A 166 4.09 14.39 27.25
C GLN A 166 3.96 13.19 28.19
N ALA A 167 4.43 12.01 27.78
CA ALA A 167 4.45 10.81 28.61
C ALA A 167 5.26 11.02 29.90
N ALA A 168 6.44 11.65 29.80
CA ALA A 168 7.27 12.00 30.96
C ALA A 168 6.59 12.98 31.93
N ARG A 169 5.60 13.75 31.45
CA ARG A 169 4.79 14.69 32.25
C ARG A 169 3.43 14.12 32.65
N LEU A 170 3.28 12.79 32.66
CA LEU A 170 2.03 12.10 32.99
C LEU A 170 0.85 12.45 32.06
N GLY A 171 1.12 12.90 30.83
CA GLY A 171 0.11 13.32 29.86
C GLY A 171 -0.79 12.22 29.31
N HIS A 172 -0.56 10.96 29.69
CA HIS A 172 -1.31 9.79 29.22
C HIS A 172 -1.89 8.93 30.35
N THR A 173 -1.89 9.41 31.59
CA THR A 173 -2.35 8.64 32.76
C THR A 173 -3.87 8.55 32.88
N THR A 174 -4.59 9.58 32.45
CA THR A 174 -6.06 9.61 32.47
C THR A 174 -6.60 9.90 31.07
N ARG A 175 -7.85 9.51 30.79
CA ARG A 175 -8.52 9.81 29.51
C ARG A 175 -8.54 11.32 29.22
N ALA A 176 -8.84 12.14 30.24
CA ALA A 176 -8.83 13.59 30.10
C ALA A 176 -7.43 14.14 29.78
N ALA A 177 -6.39 13.63 30.45
CA ALA A 177 -5.00 14.01 30.15
C ALA A 177 -4.60 13.56 28.73
N ALA A 178 -5.02 12.38 28.29
CA ALA A 178 -4.74 11.87 26.96
C ALA A 178 -5.35 12.75 25.87
N TRP A 179 -6.62 13.15 26.01
CA TRP A 179 -7.28 14.08 25.07
C TRP A 179 -6.61 15.45 25.03
N ARG A 180 -6.27 16.02 26.20
CA ARG A 180 -5.55 17.30 26.28
C ARG A 180 -4.17 17.23 25.62
N SER A 181 -3.44 16.15 25.89
CA SER A 181 -2.13 15.90 25.28
C SER A 181 -2.24 15.70 23.77
N LEU A 182 -3.28 15.02 23.28
CA LEU A 182 -3.53 14.86 21.85
C LEU A 182 -3.77 16.21 21.17
N GLY A 183 -4.61 17.07 21.76
CA GLY A 183 -4.85 18.42 21.26
C GLY A 183 -3.57 19.26 21.22
N GLY A 184 -2.79 19.26 22.30
CA GLY A 184 -1.51 19.96 22.36
C GLY A 184 -0.47 19.42 21.37
N LEU A 185 -0.44 18.10 21.14
CA LEU A 185 0.42 17.47 20.15
C LEU A 185 0.04 17.91 18.73
N GLY A 186 -1.26 17.93 18.41
CA GLY A 186 -1.79 18.40 17.13
C GLY A 186 -1.42 19.87 16.87
N ALA A 187 -1.69 20.75 17.83
CA ALA A 187 -1.33 22.17 17.74
C ALA A 187 0.18 22.37 17.54
N THR A 188 1.00 21.66 18.32
CA THR A 188 2.47 21.73 18.20
C THR A 188 2.95 21.23 16.84
N ALA A 189 2.38 20.12 16.35
CA ALA A 189 2.73 19.57 15.04
C ALA A 189 2.36 20.53 13.89
N PHE A 190 1.20 21.18 14.00
CA PHE A 190 0.73 22.17 13.03
C PHE A 190 1.68 23.37 12.93
N VAL A 191 1.98 24.03 14.06
CA VAL A 191 2.90 25.19 14.08
C VAL A 191 4.28 24.80 13.54
N ARG A 192 4.83 23.66 13.99
CA ARG A 192 6.14 23.17 13.51
C ARG A 192 6.15 22.84 12.02
N ALA A 193 5.02 22.42 11.44
CA ALA A 193 4.90 22.17 10.01
C ALA A 193 5.03 23.48 9.22
N PHE A 194 4.32 24.54 9.62
CA PHE A 194 4.40 25.86 9.00
C PHE A 194 5.80 26.48 9.14
N ASP A 195 6.39 26.44 10.33
CA ASP A 195 7.76 26.93 10.54
C ASP A 195 8.77 26.21 9.64
N ARG A 196 8.58 24.89 9.45
CA ARG A 196 9.46 24.09 8.61
C ARG A 196 9.23 24.34 7.12
N ALA A 197 7.99 24.59 6.71
CA ALA A 197 7.67 25.03 5.34
C ALA A 197 8.31 26.39 5.04
N ALA A 198 8.18 27.37 5.94
CA ALA A 198 8.81 28.69 5.80
C ALA A 198 10.34 28.58 5.68
N ARG A 199 10.99 27.82 6.57
CA ARG A 199 12.44 27.57 6.50
C ARG A 199 12.86 26.85 5.21
N LEU A 200 12.05 25.89 4.74
CA LEU A 200 12.32 25.20 3.48
C LEU A 200 12.24 26.19 2.31
N GLN A 201 11.21 27.03 2.27
CA GLN A 201 11.03 28.05 1.24
C GLN A 201 12.22 29.03 1.22
N SER A 202 12.64 29.57 2.38
CA SER A 202 13.80 30.46 2.45
C SER A 202 15.09 29.77 2.02
N GLY A 203 15.29 28.50 2.41
CA GLY A 203 16.47 27.72 2.01
C GLY A 203 16.50 27.39 0.52
N LEU A 204 15.34 27.16 -0.10
CA LEU A 204 15.19 26.96 -1.54
C LEU A 204 15.40 28.27 -2.30
N ALA A 205 14.85 29.39 -1.82
CA ALA A 205 15.07 30.71 -2.40
C ALA A 205 16.57 31.06 -2.48
N GLY A 206 17.34 30.77 -1.42
CA GLY A 206 18.80 30.93 -1.42
C GLY A 206 19.56 30.05 -2.42
N ARG A 207 18.90 29.06 -3.04
CA ARG A 207 19.46 28.18 -4.07
C ARG A 207 18.90 28.48 -5.48
N GLY A 208 18.23 29.62 -5.65
CA GLY A 208 17.67 30.03 -6.94
C GLY A 208 16.37 29.30 -7.30
N TYR A 209 15.55 28.94 -6.31
CA TYR A 209 14.25 28.33 -6.56
C TYR A 209 13.33 29.26 -7.36
N ASP A 210 12.92 28.79 -8.54
CA ASP A 210 12.10 29.50 -9.53
C ASP A 210 10.61 29.09 -9.47
N GLY A 211 10.22 28.34 -8.44
CA GLY A 211 8.88 27.74 -8.34
C GLY A 211 8.80 26.28 -8.81
N THR A 212 9.90 25.70 -9.32
CA THR A 212 9.96 24.30 -9.74
C THR A 212 11.04 23.51 -8.98
N LEU A 213 10.73 22.31 -8.48
CA LEU A 213 11.72 21.44 -7.85
C LEU A 213 12.33 20.47 -8.87
N ARG A 214 13.40 20.90 -9.51
CA ARG A 214 14.14 20.06 -10.47
C ARG A 214 15.06 19.10 -9.72
N VAL A 215 14.66 17.83 -9.66
CA VAL A 215 15.45 16.75 -9.02
C VAL A 215 16.02 15.82 -10.10
N LEU A 216 17.34 15.59 -10.04
CA LEU A 216 17.99 14.58 -10.88
C LEU A 216 17.62 13.18 -10.38
N VAL A 217 16.88 12.45 -11.21
CA VAL A 217 16.48 11.06 -10.94
C VAL A 217 17.41 10.16 -11.75
N PRO A 218 18.10 9.19 -11.11
CA PRO A 218 18.89 8.22 -11.85
C PRO A 218 18.02 7.50 -12.88
N GLU A 219 18.48 7.50 -14.13
CA GLU A 219 17.80 6.78 -15.20
C GLU A 219 17.97 5.28 -14.98
N VAL A 220 16.84 4.60 -14.86
CA VAL A 220 16.79 3.14 -14.77
C VAL A 220 15.99 2.68 -15.97
N PRO A 221 16.58 1.94 -16.92
CA PRO A 221 15.85 1.51 -18.11
C PRO A 221 14.75 0.49 -17.73
N VAL A 222 13.65 0.54 -18.49
CA VAL A 222 12.59 -0.48 -18.44
C VAL A 222 13.15 -1.80 -18.97
N SER A 223 13.00 -2.88 -18.21
CA SER A 223 13.50 -4.18 -18.65
C SER A 223 12.48 -4.90 -19.51
N ALA A 224 12.69 -4.91 -20.83
CA ALA A 224 11.79 -5.62 -21.77
C ALA A 224 11.61 -7.10 -21.38
N ARG A 225 12.67 -7.78 -20.94
CA ARG A 225 12.63 -9.19 -20.49
C ARG A 225 11.73 -9.39 -19.26
N PHE A 226 11.79 -8.46 -18.30
CA PHE A 226 10.94 -8.55 -17.11
C PHE A 226 9.49 -8.23 -17.45
N LEU A 227 9.28 -7.24 -18.32
CA LEU A 227 7.96 -6.83 -18.75
C LEU A 227 7.26 -7.94 -19.53
N THR A 228 7.95 -8.56 -20.49
CA THR A 228 7.41 -9.71 -21.23
C THR A 228 7.20 -10.91 -20.31
N GLY A 229 8.14 -11.21 -19.40
CA GLY A 229 7.95 -12.27 -18.41
C GLY A 229 6.74 -12.03 -17.50
N SER A 230 6.51 -10.79 -17.08
CA SER A 230 5.34 -10.41 -16.27
C SER A 230 4.04 -10.54 -17.08
N ALA A 231 4.02 -10.04 -18.32
CA ALA A 231 2.86 -10.17 -19.20
C ALA A 231 2.52 -11.64 -19.49
N VAL A 232 3.52 -12.46 -19.81
CA VAL A 232 3.36 -13.90 -20.03
C VAL A 232 2.81 -14.58 -18.79
N LEU A 233 3.32 -14.27 -17.60
CA LEU A 233 2.82 -14.82 -16.34
C LEU A 233 1.34 -14.44 -16.10
N LEU A 234 0.99 -13.17 -16.31
CA LEU A 234 -0.39 -12.70 -16.14
C LEU A 234 -1.36 -13.36 -17.14
N ILE A 235 -0.96 -13.46 -18.41
CA ILE A 235 -1.74 -14.14 -19.44
C ILE A 235 -1.87 -15.63 -19.12
N ALA A 236 -0.79 -16.30 -18.71
CA ALA A 236 -0.82 -17.70 -18.34
C ALA A 236 -1.78 -17.96 -17.17
N LEU A 237 -1.81 -17.09 -16.15
CA LEU A 237 -2.77 -17.16 -15.05
C LEU A 237 -4.22 -17.02 -15.53
N ALA A 238 -4.49 -16.05 -16.41
CA ALA A 238 -5.82 -15.84 -16.97
C ALA A 238 -6.27 -17.06 -17.79
N VAL A 239 -5.43 -17.56 -18.70
CA VAL A 239 -5.72 -18.73 -19.53
C VAL A 239 -5.92 -19.98 -18.67
N LEU A 240 -5.03 -20.23 -17.72
CA LEU A 240 -5.14 -21.39 -16.81
C LEU A 240 -6.43 -21.32 -16.01
N THR A 241 -6.82 -20.13 -15.56
CA THR A 241 -8.10 -19.93 -14.86
C THR A 241 -9.27 -20.29 -15.78
N SER A 242 -9.30 -19.78 -17.01
CA SER A 242 -10.39 -20.09 -17.96
C SER A 242 -10.43 -21.57 -18.35
N VAL A 243 -9.28 -22.25 -18.42
CA VAL A 243 -9.22 -23.71 -18.70
C VAL A 243 -9.77 -24.51 -17.51
N LEU A 244 -9.45 -24.12 -16.28
CA LEU A 244 -9.93 -24.79 -15.07
C LEU A 244 -11.39 -24.45 -14.73
N GLU A 245 -11.90 -23.33 -15.21
CA GLU A 245 -13.31 -22.93 -15.05
C GLU A 245 -14.24 -23.75 -15.97
N ARG A 246 -13.82 -24.04 -17.20
CA ARG A 246 -14.59 -24.86 -18.17
C ARG A 246 -15.10 -26.22 -17.66
N PRO A 247 -14.35 -27.01 -16.87
CA PRO A 247 -14.84 -28.26 -16.31
C PRO A 247 -15.71 -28.09 -15.05
N LEU A 248 -15.86 -26.86 -14.52
CA LEU A 248 -16.63 -26.56 -13.30
C LEU A 248 -18.00 -25.91 -13.59
N SER A 249 -18.26 -25.49 -14.83
CA SER A 249 -19.53 -24.97 -15.34
C SER A 249 -20.37 -26.05 -16.01
#